data_AF-A0A7W4A6D0-F1
#
_entry.id   AF-A0A7W4A6D0-F1
#
_cell.length_a   1.000
_cell.length_b   1.000
_cell.length_c   1.000
_cell.angle_alpha   90.00
_cell.angle_beta   90.00
_cell.angle_gamma   90.00
#
_symmetry.space_group_name_H-M   'P 1'
#
loop_
_entity.id
_entity.type
_entity.pdbx_description
1 polymer ?
#
loop_
_entity_poly.entity_id
_entity_poly.type
_entity_poly.pdbx_seq_one_letter_code
_entity_poly.pdbx_strand_id
1 'polypeptide(L)' 'MLSNYPHLDEALKKLSVHQLTISQASEHYDLPKRVIYKALRQQQAKIAQQKSYLLAAQKRLQQNLQSVELELANFN' A
#
# COMPACT_ATOMS: atom_id res chain seq x y z
N MET A 1 11.90 13.95 3.61
CA MET A 1 12.41 13.15 4.75
C MET A 1 13.22 11.91 4.33
N LEU A 2 13.21 11.50 3.05
CA LEU A 2 14.03 10.38 2.54
C LEU A 2 15.49 10.77 2.21
N SER A 3 15.80 12.06 2.16
CA SER A 3 17.09 12.60 1.73
C SER A 3 18.28 12.23 2.64
N ASN A 4 18.03 11.76 3.86
CA ASN A 4 19.08 11.50 4.85
C ASN A 4 19.51 10.02 4.92
N TYR A 5 18.81 9.12 4.22
CA TYR A 5 19.06 7.67 4.29
C TYR A 5 19.02 7.05 2.88
N PRO A 6 20.16 7.03 2.16
CA PRO A 6 20.21 6.67 0.75
C PRO A 6 19.78 5.21 0.47
N HIS A 7 19.83 4.33 1.46
CA HIS A 7 19.45 2.91 1.32
C HIS A 7 18.08 2.56 1.91
N LEU A 8 17.31 3.55 2.40
CA LEU A 8 16.04 3.27 3.07
C LEU A 8 15.02 2.60 2.13
N ASP A 9 14.92 3.06 0.89
CA ASP A 9 13.97 2.49 -0.08
C ASP A 9 14.34 1.05 -0.47
N GLU A 10 15.63 0.75 -0.63
CA GLU A 10 16.10 -0.62 -0.90
C GLU A 10 15.84 -1.54 0.31
N ALA A 11 16.14 -1.06 1.51
CA ALA A 11 15.88 -1.79 2.75
C ALA A 11 14.38 -2.13 2.89
N LEU A 12 13.50 -1.15 2.66
CA LEU A 12 12.04 -1.34 2.69
C LEU A 12 11.58 -2.34 1.62
N LYS A 13 12.17 -2.30 0.42
CA LYS A 13 11.86 -3.28 -0.63
C LYS A 13 12.21 -4.70 -0.19
N LYS A 14 13.41 -4.94 0.34
CA LYS A 14 13.81 -6.28 0.83
C LYS A 14 12.98 -6.74 2.04
N LEU A 15 12.56 -5.82 2.90
CA LEU A 15 11.63 -6.11 4.00
C LEU A 15 10.24 -6.53 3.51
N SER A 16 9.72 -5.87 2.46
CA SER A 16 8.38 -6.15 1.94
C SER A 16 8.22 -7.55 1.33
N VAL A 17 9.31 -8.15 0.85
CA VAL A 17 9.36 -9.50 0.28
C VAL A 17 9.97 -10.52 1.25
N HIS A 18 10.06 -10.18 2.54
CA HIS A 18 10.61 -11.03 3.60
C HIS A 18 12.05 -11.54 3.35
N GLN A 19 12.81 -10.85 2.50
CA GLN A 19 14.23 -11.17 2.25
C GLN A 19 15.12 -10.78 3.44
N LEU A 20 14.71 -9.78 4.23
CA LEU A 20 15.40 -9.35 5.45
C LEU A 20 14.38 -9.13 6.56
N THR A 21 14.80 -9.34 7.81
CA THR A 21 14.10 -8.81 8.99
C THR A 21 14.51 -7.37 9.27
N ILE A 22 13.74 -6.66 10.11
CA ILE A 22 14.06 -5.26 10.47
C ILE A 22 15.44 -5.15 11.14
N SER A 23 15.83 -6.13 11.97
CA SER A 23 17.16 -6.15 12.58
C SER A 23 18.26 -6.33 11.53
N GLN A 24 18.10 -7.29 10.62
CA GLN A 24 19.07 -7.52 9.54
C GLN A 24 19.17 -6.32 8.60
N ALA A 25 18.06 -5.67 8.25
CA ALA A 25 18.07 -4.46 7.43
C ALA A 25 18.72 -3.26 8.17
N SER A 26 18.53 -3.16 9.48
CA SER A 26 19.18 -2.14 10.30
C SER A 26 20.69 -2.29 10.30
N GLU A 27 21.20 -3.53 10.44
CA GLU A 27 22.62 -3.84 10.41
C GLU A 27 23.22 -3.71 9.00
N HIS A 28 22.58 -4.30 7.99
CA HIS A 28 23.10 -4.37 6.62
C HIS A 28 23.19 -3.00 5.93
N TYR A 29 22.32 -2.05 6.29
CA TYR A 29 22.27 -0.73 5.67
C TYR A 29 22.66 0.41 6.61
N ASP A 30 23.13 0.09 7.81
CA ASP A 30 23.42 1.06 8.87
C ASP A 30 22.27 2.05 9.11
N LEU A 31 21.06 1.51 9.22
CA LEU A 31 19.83 2.29 9.40
C LEU A 31 19.30 2.12 10.81
N PRO A 32 18.95 3.20 11.54
CA PRO A 32 18.31 3.05 12.84
C PRO A 32 16.96 2.34 12.70
N LYS A 33 16.73 1.28 13.50
CA LYS A 33 15.46 0.52 13.49
C LYS A 33 14.22 1.42 13.53
N ARG A 34 14.26 2.49 14.34
CA ARG A 34 13.17 3.47 14.46
C ARG A 34 12.79 4.13 13.12
N VAL A 35 13.79 4.42 12.27
CA VAL A 35 13.58 5.00 10.93
C VAL A 35 12.85 3.99 10.05
N ILE A 36 13.31 2.74 10.04
CA ILE A 36 12.69 1.64 9.30
C ILE A 36 11.23 1.44 9.73
N TYR A 37 10.97 1.35 11.04
CA TYR A 37 9.61 1.21 11.58
C TYR A 37 8.70 2.37 11.20
N LYS A 38 9.20 3.62 11.25
CA LYS A 38 8.39 4.79 10.87
C LYS A 38 8.04 4.74 9.39
N ALA A 39 9.01 4.41 8.53
CA ALA A 39 8.80 4.35 7.10
C ALA A 39 7.84 3.21 6.70
N LEU A 40 7.99 2.02 7.30
CA LEU A 40 7.04 0.90 7.11
C LEU A 40 5.61 1.29 7.48
N ARG A 41 5.41 1.95 8.63
CA ARG A 41 4.07 2.40 9.03
C ARG A 41 3.47 3.41 8.06
N GLN A 42 4.29 4.34 7.56
CA GLN A 42 3.84 5.30 6.55
C GLN A 42 3.45 4.62 5.23
N GLN A 43 4.24 3.64 4.78
CA GLN A 43 3.93 2.86 3.59
C GLN A 43 2.64 2.05 3.76
N GLN A 44 2.45 1.38 4.90
CA GLN A 44 1.24 0.63 5.21
C GLN A 44 0.00 1.53 5.25
N ALA A 45 0.10 2.72 5.87
CA ALA A 45 -0.99 3.69 5.90
C ALA A 45 -1.38 4.14 4.48
N LYS A 46 -0.39 4.43 3.62
CA LYS A 46 -0.62 4.80 2.21
C LYS A 46 -1.32 3.68 1.44
N ILE A 47 -0.86 2.44 1.59
CA ILE A 47 -1.46 1.27 0.93
C ILE A 47 -2.90 1.05 1.42
N ALA A 48 -3.14 1.16 2.72
CA ALA A 48 -4.47 1.00 3.30
C ALA A 48 -5.46 2.06 2.77
N GLN A 49 -5.01 3.31 2.69
CA GLN A 49 -5.79 4.40 2.12
C GLN A 49 -6.11 4.13 0.64
N GLN A 50 -5.12 3.76 -0.19
CA GLN A 50 -5.35 3.41 -1.59
C GLN A 50 -6.32 2.25 -1.75
N LYS A 51 -6.18 1.20 -0.94
CA LYS A 51 -7.10 0.05 -0.94
C LYS A 51 -8.54 0.48 -0.63
N SER A 52 -8.74 1.36 0.35
CA SER A 52 -10.08 1.87 0.68
C SER A 52 -10.72 2.63 -0.48
N TYR A 53 -9.96 3.44 -1.21
CA TYR A 53 -10.45 4.14 -2.39
C TYR A 53 -10.83 3.18 -3.52
N LEU A 54 -9.99 2.16 -3.77
CA LEU A 54 -10.28 1.15 -4.78
C LEU A 54 -11.54 0.35 -4.46
N LEU A 55 -11.73 -0.05 -3.20
CA LEU A 55 -12.95 -0.75 -2.77
C LEU A 55 -14.20 0.12 -2.92
N ALA A 56 -14.10 1.41 -2.57
CA ALA A 56 -15.21 2.34 -2.76
C ALA A 56 -15.56 2.53 -4.25
N ALA A 57 -14.55 2.62 -5.12
CA ALA A 57 -14.75 2.72 -6.57
C ALA A 57 -15.39 1.44 -7.12
N GLN A 58 -14.90 0.26 -6.72
CA GLN A 58 -15.45 -1.04 -7.10
C GLN A 58 -16.94 -1.13 -6.75
N LYS A 59 -17.32 -0.75 -5.51
CA LYS A 59 -18.72 -0.77 -5.07
C LYS A 59 -19.61 0.14 -5.92
N ARG A 60 -19.15 1.34 -6.26
CA ARG A 60 -19.90 2.27 -7.13
C ARG A 60 -20.09 1.70 -8.53
N LEU A 61 -19.04 1.11 -9.11
CA LEU A 61 -19.13 0.50 -10.44
C LEU A 61 -20.12 -0.68 -10.46
N GLN A 62 -20.12 -1.51 -9.42
CA GLN A 62 -21.09 -2.60 -9.28
C GLN A 62 -22.53 -2.09 -9.18
N GLN A 63 -22.77 -1.02 -8.41
CA GLN A 63 -24.10 -0.40 -8.29
C GLN A 63 -24.56 0.19 -9.62
N ASN A 64 -23.67 0.88 -10.33
CA ASN A 64 -24.00 1.45 -11.64
C ASN A 64 -24.32 0.35 -12.67
N LEU A 65 -23.55 -0.74 -12.67
CA LEU A 65 -23.81 -1.88 -13.56
C LEU A 65 -25.19 -2.48 -13.29
N GLN A 66 -25.53 -2.73 -12.02
CA GLN A 66 -26.85 -3.22 -11.62
C GLN A 66 -27.99 -2.28 -12.04
N SER A 67 -27.79 -0.96 -11.94
CA SER A 67 -28.77 0.02 -12.41
C SER A 67 -29.02 -0.11 -13.91
N VAL A 68 -27.94 -0.17 -14.70
CA VAL A 68 -28.02 -0.31 -16.16
C VAL A 68 -28.68 -1.64 -16.55
N GLU A 69 -28.35 -2.74 -15.86
CA GLU A 69 -28.99 -4.04 -16.08
C GLU A 69 -30.50 -4.00 -15.82
N LEU A 70 -30.94 -3.33 -14.76
CA LEU A 70 -32.36 -3.14 -14.45
C LEU A 70 -33.07 -2.26 -15.47
N GLU A 71 -32.44 -1.15 -15.87
CA GLU A 71 -32.99 -0.26 -16.91
C GLU A 71 -33.21 -1.04 -18.20
N LEU A 72 -32.20 -1.78 -18.67
CA LEU A 72 -32.30 -2.62 -19.87
C LEU A 72 -33.38 -3.70 -19.75
N ALA A 73 -33.54 -4.32 -18.58
CA ALA A 73 -34.59 -5.31 -18.35
C ALA A 73 -36.00 -4.70 -18.45
N ASN A 74 -36.16 -3.44 -18.04
CA ASN A 74 -37.43 -2.72 -18.07
C ASN A 74 -37.75 -2.05 -19.42
N PHE A 75 -36.80 -2.03 -20.36
CA PHE A 75 -37.00 -1.48 -21.71
C PHE A 75 -37.69 -2.47 -22.68
N ASN A 76 -37.86 -3.74 -22.28
CA ASN A 76 -38.65 -4.75 -23.00
C ASN A 76 -40.05 -4.90 -22.40
#